data_AF-A0A7Y4UAC0-F1
#
_entry.id   AF-A0A7Y4UAC0-F1
#
_cell.length_a   1.000
_cell.length_b   1.000
_cell.length_c   1.000
_cell.angle_alpha   90.00
_cell.angle_beta   90.00
_cell.angle_gamma   90.00
#
_symmetry.space_group_name_H-M   'P 1'
#
loop_
_entity.id
_entity.type
_entity.pdbx_description
1 polymer ?
#
loop_
_entity_poly.entity_id
_entity_poly.type
_entity_poly.pdbx_seq_one_letter_code
_entity_poly.pdbx_strand_id
1 'polypeptide(L)'
;MPVIPQFSALPLVGQTGERHAWEVFGRDDQLGTMNLITADHVKRAASLVRTGKVINLDLPLNFPFPLYGGFRAAGYRHHIEIGRGSRDDYVDNLAMQG
;
A
#
# COMPACT_ATOMS: atom_id res chain seq x y z
N MET A 1 5.27 -5.93 23.92
CA MET A 1 4.26 -5.94 22.83
C MET A 1 2.91 -6.28 23.46
N PRO A 2 1.81 -5.66 23.04
CA PRO A 2 0.48 -6.02 23.54
C PRO A 2 0.18 -7.49 23.22
N VAL A 3 -0.53 -8.17 24.11
CA VAL A 3 -1.00 -9.54 23.86
C VAL A 3 -2.07 -9.47 22.77
N ILE A 4 -1.82 -10.09 21.63
CA ILE A 4 -2.79 -10.14 20.54
C ILE A 4 -3.82 -11.25 20.86
N PRO A 5 -5.11 -10.91 21.00
CA PRO A 5 -6.13 -11.92 21.28
C PRO A 5 -6.35 -12.84 20.07
N GLN A 6 -6.84 -14.04 20.34
CA GLN A 6 -7.36 -14.91 19.29
C GLN A 6 -8.56 -14.24 18.61
N PHE A 7 -8.78 -14.52 17.32
CA PHE A 7 -9.90 -13.96 16.58
C PHE A 7 -11.23 -14.24 17.30
N SER A 8 -11.45 -15.47 17.80
CA SER A 8 -12.68 -15.85 18.54
C SER A 8 -12.90 -15.11 19.86
N ALA A 9 -11.88 -14.43 20.39
CA ALA A 9 -11.96 -13.62 21.60
C ALA A 9 -12.18 -12.13 21.33
N LEU A 10 -12.19 -11.70 20.06
CA LEU A 10 -12.44 -10.30 19.71
C LEU A 10 -13.90 -9.91 19.95
N PRO A 11 -14.15 -8.67 20.40
CA PRO A 11 -15.49 -8.12 20.58
C PRO A 11 -16.27 -8.07 19.25
N LEU A 12 -17.60 -8.06 19.36
CA LEU A 12 -18.52 -8.01 18.22
C LEU A 12 -18.98 -6.56 17.98
N VAL A 13 -19.06 -6.16 16.71
CA VAL A 13 -19.56 -4.85 16.29
C VAL A 13 -21.08 -4.88 16.17
N GLY A 14 -21.74 -4.13 17.05
CA GLY A 14 -23.16 -3.78 16.95
C GLY A 14 -24.06 -4.93 16.49
N GLN A 15 -24.86 -4.67 15.45
CA GLN A 15 -25.79 -5.65 14.88
C GLN A 15 -25.18 -6.51 13.77
N THR A 16 -24.00 -6.16 13.23
CA THR A 16 -23.36 -6.97 12.18
C THR A 16 -22.80 -8.27 12.75
N GLY A 17 -22.49 -8.30 14.05
CA GLY A 17 -21.92 -9.47 14.70
C GLY A 17 -20.50 -9.80 14.20
N GLU A 18 -19.86 -8.84 13.52
CA GLU A 18 -18.49 -9.00 13.03
C GLU A 18 -17.50 -8.73 14.14
N ARG A 19 -16.36 -9.39 14.09
CA ARG A 19 -15.30 -9.22 15.07
C ARG A 19 -14.39 -8.05 14.70
N HIS A 20 -14.01 -7.23 15.68
CA HIS A 20 -13.15 -6.07 15.43
C HIS A 20 -11.94 -6.00 16.36
N ALA A 21 -10.86 -5.39 15.86
CA ALA A 21 -9.59 -5.21 16.58
C ALA A 21 -9.34 -3.75 17.00
N TRP A 22 -10.38 -2.90 17.04
CA TRP A 22 -10.23 -1.44 17.20
C TRP A 22 -9.49 -0.99 18.46
N GLU A 23 -9.57 -1.75 19.55
CA GLU A 23 -8.91 -1.40 20.82
C GLU A 23 -7.71 -2.32 21.13
N VAL A 24 -7.35 -3.26 20.24
CA VAL A 24 -6.27 -4.24 20.47
C VAL A 24 -4.92 -3.57 20.68
N PHE A 25 -4.67 -2.47 19.98
CA PHE A 25 -3.42 -1.70 20.07
C PHE A 25 -3.55 -0.45 20.95
N GLY A 26 -4.70 -0.27 21.61
CA GLY A 26 -5.06 0.94 22.35
C GLY A 26 -6.10 1.77 21.61
N ARG A 27 -6.96 2.46 22.37
CA ARG A 27 -8.10 3.21 21.83
C ARG A 27 -7.71 4.37 20.90
N ASP A 28 -6.56 4.98 21.15
CA ASP A 28 -6.05 6.12 20.38
C ASP A 28 -5.09 5.69 19.26
N ASP A 29 -4.89 4.38 19.05
CA ASP A 29 -4.02 3.86 18.01
C ASP A 29 -4.60 4.12 16.61
N GLN A 30 -3.73 4.52 15.68
CA GLN A 30 -4.08 4.80 14.28
C GLN A 30 -3.32 3.91 13.29
N LEU A 31 -2.51 2.97 13.78
CA LEU A 31 -1.62 2.15 12.97
C LEU A 31 -2.14 0.71 12.77
N GLY A 32 -2.93 0.21 13.71
CA GLY A 32 -3.49 -1.14 13.69
C GLY A 32 -2.38 -2.19 13.58
N THR A 33 -2.54 -3.10 12.62
CA THR A 33 -1.59 -4.21 12.38
C THR A 33 -0.20 -3.75 11.96
N MET A 34 -0.01 -2.49 11.54
CA MET A 34 1.32 -1.94 11.24
C MET A 34 2.22 -1.95 12.48
N ASN A 35 1.64 -1.91 13.69
CA ASN A 35 2.36 -2.08 14.96
C ASN A 35 3.11 -3.43 15.08
N LEU A 36 2.75 -4.43 14.26
CA LEU A 36 3.43 -5.72 14.22
C LEU A 36 4.75 -5.67 13.44
N ILE A 37 4.98 -4.64 12.63
CA ILE A 37 6.22 -4.46 11.86
C ILE A 37 7.25 -3.73 12.75
N THR A 38 8.02 -4.51 13.51
CA THR A 38 9.01 -3.99 14.45
C THR A 38 10.40 -3.84 13.83
N ALA A 39 11.29 -3.07 14.47
CA ALA A 39 12.69 -2.97 14.06
C ALA A 39 13.39 -4.35 14.01
N ASP A 40 13.09 -5.25 14.95
CA ASP A 40 13.62 -6.60 14.94
C ASP A 40 13.07 -7.46 13.79
N HIS A 41 11.78 -7.30 13.44
CA HIS A 41 11.21 -7.94 12.25
C HIS A 41 11.90 -7.43 10.98
N VAL A 42 12.11 -6.11 10.85
CA VAL A 42 12.80 -5.50 9.72
C VAL A 42 14.24 -6.02 9.61
N LYS A 43 14.98 -6.07 10.72
CA LYS A 43 16.35 -6.62 10.74
C LYS A 43 16.40 -8.09 10.32
N ARG A 44 15.45 -8.92 10.80
CA ARG A 44 15.35 -10.33 10.37
C ARG A 44 14.99 -10.44 8.90
N ALA A 45 14.05 -9.64 8.40
CA ALA A 45 13.65 -9.64 6.99
C ALA A 45 14.82 -9.23 6.09
N ALA A 46 15.61 -8.22 6.46
CA ALA A 46 16.82 -7.82 5.74
C ALA A 46 17.82 -8.97 5.59
N SER A 47 17.92 -9.84 6.60
CA SER A 47 18.80 -11.03 6.53
C SER A 47 18.35 -12.07 5.50
N LEU A 48 17.12 -12.01 4.98
CA LEU A 48 16.64 -12.91 3.92
C LEU A 48 17.25 -12.58 2.55
N VAL A 49 17.80 -11.39 2.35
CA VAL A 49 18.47 -11.00 1.11
C VAL A 49 19.77 -11.79 0.98
N ARG A 50 19.82 -12.72 0.01
CA ARG A 50 21.01 -13.56 -0.27
C ARG A 50 21.65 -13.30 -1.63
N THR A 51 20.85 -13.01 -2.65
CA THR A 51 21.31 -12.94 -4.05
C THR A 51 21.29 -11.53 -4.63
N GLY A 52 20.70 -10.56 -3.93
CA GLY A 52 20.48 -9.20 -4.44
C GLY A 52 19.48 -9.09 -5.59
N LYS A 53 18.78 -10.17 -5.96
CA LYS A 53 17.73 -10.13 -6.98
C LYS A 53 16.52 -9.34 -6.47
N VAL A 54 16.01 -8.44 -7.30
CA VAL A 54 14.81 -7.64 -7.05
C VAL A 54 13.75 -8.01 -8.08
N ILE A 55 12.52 -8.24 -7.64
CA ILE A 55 11.37 -8.56 -8.49
C ILE A 55 10.32 -7.47 -8.25
N ASN A 56 9.90 -6.79 -9.31
CA ASN A 56 8.82 -5.80 -9.24
C ASN A 56 7.48 -6.54 -9.04
N LEU A 57 6.70 -6.10 -8.04
CA LEU A 57 5.36 -6.62 -7.75
C LEU A 57 4.24 -5.65 -8.16
N ASP A 58 4.60 -4.45 -8.64
CA ASP A 58 3.65 -3.48 -9.16
C ASP A 58 3.10 -3.94 -10.51
N LEU A 59 1.82 -3.67 -10.73
CA LEU A 59 1.24 -3.83 -12.06
C LEU A 59 1.78 -2.73 -12.99
N PRO A 60 1.85 -2.97 -14.31
CA PRO A 60 2.23 -1.94 -15.26
C PRO A 60 1.43 -0.65 -15.04
N LEU A 61 2.04 0.52 -15.15
CA LEU A 61 1.36 1.81 -14.92
C LEU A 61 0.17 2.04 -15.87
N ASN A 62 0.16 1.36 -17.03
CA ASN A 62 -0.97 1.31 -17.96
C ASN A 62 -1.93 0.16 -17.62
N PHE A 63 -2.03 -0.23 -16.36
CA PHE A 63 -2.97 -1.22 -15.88
C PHE A 63 -3.41 -0.86 -14.45
N PRO A 64 -4.69 -0.99 -14.08
CA PRO A 64 -5.84 -1.39 -14.89
C PRO A 64 -6.66 -0.17 -15.36
N PHE A 65 -6.15 0.66 -16.28
CA PHE A 65 -6.94 1.76 -16.86
C PHE A 65 -8.33 1.34 -17.39
N PRO A 66 -8.58 0.11 -17.92
CA PRO A 66 -9.93 -0.29 -18.31
C PRO A 66 -10.90 -0.52 -17.14
N LEU A 67 -10.43 -0.58 -15.88
CA LEU A 67 -11.32 -0.64 -14.70
C LEU A 67 -11.79 0.74 -14.26
N TYR A 68 -11.17 1.82 -14.75
CA TYR A 68 -11.59 3.19 -14.43
C TYR A 68 -12.59 3.70 -15.46
N GLY A 69 -13.68 4.33 -14.99
CA GLY A 69 -14.61 5.07 -15.83
C GLY A 69 -14.18 6.53 -16.07
N GLY A 70 -14.86 7.20 -17.00
CA GLY A 70 -14.65 8.64 -17.26
C GLY A 70 -13.26 8.96 -17.82
N PHE A 71 -12.72 10.13 -17.48
CA PHE A 71 -11.44 10.62 -18.04
C PHE A 71 -10.23 9.74 -17.69
N ARG A 72 -10.32 8.94 -16.62
CA ARG A 72 -9.25 8.00 -16.20
C ARG A 72 -9.16 6.75 -17.08
N ALA A 73 -10.18 6.45 -17.89
CA ALA A 73 -10.14 5.38 -18.88
C ALA A 73 -9.09 5.62 -19.98
N ALA A 74 -8.64 6.87 -20.15
CA ALA A 74 -7.62 7.22 -21.14
C ALA A 74 -6.19 6.79 -20.72
N GLY A 75 -5.99 6.38 -19.46
CA GLY A 75 -4.66 6.08 -18.91
C GLY A 75 -3.78 7.32 -18.72
N TYR A 76 -2.63 7.12 -18.08
CA TYR A 76 -1.64 8.19 -17.91
C TYR A 76 -0.98 8.55 -19.24
N ARG A 77 -0.55 9.80 -19.39
CA ARG A 77 0.30 10.24 -20.51
C ARG A 77 1.61 10.79 -19.99
N HIS A 78 2.70 10.39 -20.63
CA HIS A 78 4.02 10.94 -20.38
C HIS A 78 4.35 11.97 -21.46
N HIS A 79 4.58 13.19 -21.02
CA HIS A 79 4.91 14.34 -21.86
C HIS A 79 6.40 14.60 -21.73
N ILE A 80 7.10 14.65 -22.86
CA ILE A 80 8.53 14.97 -22.90
C ILE A 80 8.67 16.28 -23.67
N GLU A 81 9.26 17.27 -23.02
CA GLU A 81 9.50 18.60 -23.58
C GLU A 81 10.99 18.77 -23.89
N ILE A 82 11.31 18.94 -25.18
CA ILE A 82 12.69 19.10 -25.64
C ILE A 82 12.87 20.51 -26.19
N GLY A 83 13.68 21.32 -25.50
CA GLY A 83 14.04 22.69 -25.89
C GLY A 83 15.49 22.81 -26.38
N ARG A 84 15.88 24.04 -26.77
CA ARG A 84 17.23 24.37 -27.28
C ARG A 84 18.36 24.16 -26.26
N GLY A 85 18.01 23.89 -25.00
CA GLY A 85 18.92 23.57 -23.89
C GLY A 85 18.25 22.94 -22.66
N SER A 86 16.98 22.55 -22.74
CA SER A 86 16.28 21.83 -21.66
C SER A 86 15.68 20.53 -22.18
N ARG A 87 15.59 19.54 -21.30
CA ARG A 87 14.80 18.32 -21.46
C ARG A 87 14.04 18.12 -20.16
N ASP A 88 12.77 18.47 -20.19
CA ASP A 88 11.85 18.27 -19.07
C ASP A 88 10.80 17.23 -19.46
N ASP A 89 10.14 16.66 -18.46
CA ASP A 89 9.03 15.76 -18.66
C ASP A 89 8.02 15.85 -17.51
N TYR A 90 6.78 15.51 -17.80
CA TYR A 90 5.74 15.40 -16.79
C TYR A 90 4.76 14.28 -17.15
N VAL A 91 4.06 13.78 -16.14
CA VAL A 91 2.99 12.79 -16.32
C VAL A 91 1.67 13.40 -15.90
N ASP A 92 0.63 13.22 -16.73
CA ASP A 92 -0.75 13.54 -16.36
C ASP A 92 -1.63 12.28 -16.35
N ASN A 93 -2.81 12.42 -15.72
CA ASN A 93 -3.84 11.38 -15.62
C ASN A 93 -3.36 10.02 -15.04
N LEU A 94 -2.34 10.06 -14.18
CA LEU A 94 -1.86 8.87 -13.48
C LEU A 94 -2.82 8.47 -12.36
N ALA A 95 -3.47 7.31 -12.51
CA ALA A 95 -4.17 6.66 -11.43
C ALA A 95 -3.14 5.92 -10.56
N MET A 96 -2.81 6.49 -9.39
CA MET A 96 -1.95 5.79 -8.45
C MET A 96 -2.66 4.51 -7.97
N GLN A 97 -1.93 3.41 -7.97
CA GLN A 97 -2.40 2.16 -7.35
C GLN A 97 -2.35 2.37 -5.84
N GLY A 98 -3.52 2.39 -5.21
CA GLY A 98 -3.71 2.57 -3.77
C GLY A 98 -4.95 1.83 -3.33
#